data_AF-A0A146JVT9-F1
#
_entry.id   AF-A0A146JVT9-F1
#
_cell.length_a   1.000
_cell.length_b   1.000
_cell.length_c   1.000
_cell.angle_alpha   90.00
_cell.angle_beta   90.00
_cell.angle_gamma   90.00
#
_symmetry.space_group_name_H-M   'P 1'
#
loop_
_entity.id
_entity.type
_entity.pdbx_description
1 polymer ?
#
loop_
_entity_poly.entity_id
_entity_poly.type
_entity_poly.pdbx_seq_one_letter_code
_entity_poly.pdbx_strand_id
1 'polypeptide(L)'
;PINQLKLHLKYSGNKLLIVDNMMTNYYSYQAEGQFVSHSPVFFKNGIYLIMAVKEQKWLIRLSIRGLEKLGRLPLSNLYYQPLIVDEHLIITDGNHTLVLINDQLLPYNQFTEGVIQFLDMFVFYNEKDQLYLYKDNKKVILYEGQILECKNRDGLIIIVTQENTKIYSYFDGCEKKILDLDLLHKYLVLEPEQTFLTQTGSQICDEFFTSFENGSELKQQIRQHKAYFNEKYQELIYQLIKQLFHITQNHLQLLNLNLSPTSNSRSNDYYQEKICDLEGKLKFYIEKTTSLEQKVEKIEQMLRS
;
A
#
# COMPACT_ATOMS: atom_id res chain seq x y z
N PRO A 1 -23.66 -0.03 18.11
CA PRO A 1 -22.44 0.35 18.87
C PRO A 1 -21.70 1.50 18.17
N ILE A 2 -21.26 2.51 18.92
CA ILE A 2 -20.67 3.80 18.52
C ILE A 2 -19.35 3.70 17.70
N ASN A 3 -18.95 2.48 17.28
CA ASN A 3 -17.63 2.17 16.72
C ASN A 3 -17.56 2.09 15.17
N GLN A 4 -18.53 2.62 14.41
CA GLN A 4 -18.58 2.40 12.94
C GLN A 4 -18.00 3.53 12.06
N LEU A 5 -17.71 4.71 12.62
CA LEU A 5 -17.07 5.79 11.86
C LEU A 5 -15.58 5.82 12.14
N LYS A 6 -14.82 5.17 11.25
CA LYS A 6 -13.35 5.25 11.26
C LYS A 6 -12.96 6.59 10.62
N LEU A 7 -12.25 7.42 11.37
CA LEU A 7 -11.62 8.63 10.85
C LEU A 7 -10.27 8.25 10.21
N HIS A 8 -9.95 8.89 9.09
CA HIS A 8 -8.76 8.64 8.31
C HIS A 8 -8.01 9.94 8.10
N LEU A 9 -6.69 9.83 8.16
CA LEU A 9 -5.79 10.88 7.71
C LEU A 9 -5.48 10.65 6.23
N LYS A 10 -5.79 11.63 5.39
CA LYS A 10 -5.44 11.65 3.97
C LYS A 10 -4.65 12.90 3.64
N TYR A 11 -3.94 12.88 2.52
CA TYR A 11 -3.41 14.09 1.93
C TYR A 11 -3.57 14.06 0.42
N SER A 12 -3.70 15.24 -0.17
CA SER A 12 -3.78 15.45 -1.61
C SER A 12 -3.01 16.72 -1.94
N GLY A 13 -1.90 16.57 -2.67
CA GLY A 13 -0.96 17.65 -2.92
C GLY A 13 -0.46 18.26 -1.61
N ASN A 14 -0.81 19.52 -1.37
CA ASN A 14 -0.41 20.28 -0.19
C ASN A 14 -1.50 20.37 0.90
N LYS A 15 -2.56 19.57 0.82
CA LYS A 15 -3.62 19.51 1.83
C LYS A 15 -3.57 18.23 2.63
N LEU A 16 -3.70 18.35 3.94
CA LEU A 16 -3.91 17.25 4.88
C LEU A 16 -5.36 17.28 5.35
N LEU A 17 -6.04 16.13 5.26
CA LEU A 17 -7.48 16.00 5.43
C LEU A 17 -7.79 14.94 6.48
N ILE A 18 -8.73 15.25 7.37
CA ILE A 18 -9.38 14.26 8.22
C ILE A 18 -10.74 13.96 7.62
N VAL A 19 -10.93 12.71 7.20
CA VAL A 19 -12.17 12.24 6.58
C VAL A 19 -12.74 11.03 7.31
N ASP A 20 -14.02 10.75 7.15
CA ASP A 20 -14.60 9.46 7.56
C ASP A 20 -14.60 8.43 6.41
N ASN A 21 -15.17 7.26 6.67
CA ASN A 21 -15.40 6.20 5.67
C ASN A 21 -16.25 6.67 4.46
N MET A 22 -17.04 7.73 4.61
CA MET A 22 -17.91 8.30 3.56
C MET A 22 -17.21 9.43 2.79
N MET A 23 -15.92 9.68 3.05
CA MET A 23 -15.14 10.79 2.48
C MET A 23 -15.61 12.19 2.91
N THR A 24 -16.41 12.30 3.99
CA THR A 24 -16.80 13.61 4.53
C THR A 24 -15.59 14.27 5.16
N ASN A 25 -15.29 15.51 4.78
CA ASN A 25 -14.15 16.26 5.29
C ASN A 25 -14.52 17.00 6.60
N TYR A 26 -13.87 16.63 7.70
CA TYR A 26 -14.07 17.24 9.01
C TYR A 26 -12.99 18.27 9.35
N TYR A 27 -11.80 18.12 8.78
CA TYR A 27 -10.69 19.02 9.03
C TYR A 27 -9.77 19.04 7.82
N SER A 28 -9.36 20.24 7.43
CA SER A 28 -8.40 20.46 6.35
C SER A 28 -7.32 21.40 6.83
N TYR A 29 -6.06 20.98 6.66
CA TYR A 29 -4.89 21.82 6.87
C TYR A 29 -4.20 22.05 5.54
N GLN A 30 -3.97 23.31 5.21
CA GLN A 30 -3.26 23.74 4.02
C GLN A 30 -1.78 23.93 4.36
N ALA A 31 -0.92 23.06 3.86
CA ALA A 31 0.51 23.19 4.03
C ALA A 31 1.13 24.08 2.93
N GLU A 32 2.30 24.65 3.24
CA GLU A 32 3.11 25.45 2.32
C GLU A 32 3.77 24.59 1.22
N GLY A 33 3.88 23.27 1.43
CA GLY A 33 4.52 22.33 0.51
C GLY A 33 3.63 21.13 0.22
N GLN A 34 4.05 20.32 -0.74
CA GLN A 34 3.34 19.12 -1.17
C GLN A 34 3.76 17.93 -0.32
N PHE A 35 2.81 17.16 0.22
CA PHE A 35 3.08 15.91 0.91
C PHE A 35 3.48 14.84 -0.12
N VAL A 36 4.64 14.23 0.09
CA VAL A 36 5.27 13.28 -0.86
C VAL A 36 5.66 11.95 -0.21
N SER A 37 5.38 11.76 1.08
CA SER A 37 5.51 10.43 1.71
C SER A 37 4.53 9.45 1.04
N HIS A 38 4.88 8.16 0.98
CA HIS A 38 3.94 7.11 0.61
C HIS A 38 3.14 6.59 1.82
N SER A 39 3.73 6.64 3.01
CA SER A 39 3.12 6.15 4.23
C SER A 39 3.58 7.02 5.41
N PRO A 40 2.66 7.68 6.11
CA PRO A 40 2.97 8.33 7.37
C PRO A 40 3.23 7.28 8.45
N VAL A 41 4.07 7.62 9.43
CA VAL A 41 4.37 6.73 10.57
C VAL A 41 4.01 7.42 11.87
N PHE A 42 3.27 6.71 12.71
CA PHE A 42 3.01 7.16 14.07
C PHE A 42 4.12 6.69 15.01
N PHE A 43 4.81 7.65 15.64
CA PHE A 43 5.88 7.35 16.58
C PHE A 43 5.79 8.28 17.80
N LYS A 44 5.72 7.68 19.00
CA LYS A 44 5.57 8.41 20.27
C LYS A 44 4.38 9.38 20.26
N ASN A 45 4.60 10.68 20.05
CA ASN A 45 3.60 11.75 20.21
C ASN A 45 3.28 12.49 18.90
N GLY A 46 3.56 11.89 17.74
CA GLY A 46 3.26 12.55 16.47
C GLY A 46 3.23 11.62 15.27
N ILE A 47 2.65 12.13 14.19
CA ILE A 47 2.65 11.48 12.87
C ILE A 47 3.76 12.12 12.04
N TYR A 48 4.65 11.28 11.52
CA TYR A 48 5.80 11.70 10.74
C TYR A 48 5.57 11.42 9.27
N LEU A 49 5.80 12.43 8.45
CA LEU A 49 5.57 12.44 7.01
C LEU A 49 6.66 13.25 6.29
N ILE A 50 6.68 13.18 4.96
CA ILE A 50 7.63 13.89 4.11
C ILE A 50 6.89 14.93 3.25
N MET A 51 7.43 16.14 3.19
CA MET A 51 6.88 17.25 2.40
C MET A 51 7.96 17.87 1.54
N ALA A 52 7.65 18.06 0.26
CA ALA A 52 8.42 18.84 -0.67
C ALA A 52 8.00 20.32 -0.58
N VAL A 53 8.94 21.18 -0.19
CA VAL A 53 8.77 22.63 -0.20
C VAL A 53 9.78 23.18 -1.20
N LYS A 54 9.31 23.66 -2.36
CA LYS A 54 10.16 23.98 -3.51
C LYS A 54 10.99 22.74 -3.89
N GLU A 55 12.31 22.88 -4.03
CA GLU A 55 13.24 21.79 -4.41
C GLU A 55 13.78 21.00 -3.20
N GLN A 56 13.25 21.23 -1.99
CA GLN A 56 13.76 20.60 -0.76
C GLN A 56 12.70 19.69 -0.13
N LYS A 57 13.13 18.49 0.28
CA LYS A 57 12.32 17.55 1.05
C LYS A 57 12.58 17.75 2.55
N TRP A 58 11.52 17.67 3.34
CA TRP A 58 11.55 17.88 4.78
C TRP A 58 10.87 16.73 5.50
N LEU A 59 11.41 16.32 6.65
CA LEU A 59 10.65 15.58 7.64
C LEU A 59 9.76 16.57 8.41
N ILE A 60 8.49 16.24 8.51
CA ILE A 60 7.52 16.97 9.31
C ILE A 60 6.87 16.06 10.31
N ARG A 61 6.58 16.64 11.47
CA ARG A 61 5.76 16.05 12.52
C ARG A 61 4.44 16.79 12.61
N LEU A 62 3.34 16.05 12.53
CA LEU A 62 2.04 16.51 12.98
C LEU A 62 1.88 16.11 14.45
N SER A 63 1.86 17.11 15.34
CA SER A 63 1.66 16.93 16.79
C SER A 63 0.48 17.79 17.28
N ILE A 64 0.17 17.74 18.59
CA ILE A 64 -0.89 18.56 19.21
C ILE A 64 -0.66 20.06 19.00
N ARG A 65 0.58 20.46 18.72
CA ARG A 65 0.98 21.85 18.47
C ARG A 65 0.79 22.27 17.02
N GLY A 66 0.42 21.33 16.14
CA GLY A 66 0.30 21.53 14.70
C GLY A 66 1.43 20.87 13.92
N LEU A 67 1.69 21.41 12.74
CA LEU A 67 2.66 20.85 11.78
C LEU A 67 4.02 21.53 11.94
N GLU A 68 5.04 20.74 12.27
CA GLU A 68 6.39 21.19 12.60
C GLU A 68 7.40 20.61 11.60
N LYS A 69 8.26 21.46 11.01
CA LYS A 69 9.39 21.03 10.17
C LYS A 69 10.55 20.65 11.09
N LEU A 70 10.89 19.36 11.15
CA LEU A 70 11.93 18.86 12.06
C LEU A 70 13.33 18.92 11.46
N GLY A 71 13.44 18.72 10.15
CA GLY A 71 14.73 18.79 9.49
C GLY A 71 14.64 18.62 7.98
N ARG A 72 15.67 19.15 7.30
CA ARG A 72 15.86 18.96 5.86
C ARG A 72 16.41 17.57 5.59
N LEU A 73 15.93 16.96 4.53
CA LEU A 73 16.45 15.70 4.02
C LEU A 73 17.50 15.99 2.94
N PRO A 74 18.57 15.17 2.84
CA PRO A 74 19.52 15.27 1.74
C PRO A 74 18.83 15.23 0.38
N LEU A 75 19.41 15.90 -0.61
CA LEU A 75 18.90 15.88 -1.97
C LEU A 75 18.97 14.46 -2.52
N SER A 76 17.83 13.99 -3.03
CA SER A 76 17.71 12.67 -3.63
C SER A 76 16.55 12.64 -4.61
N ASN A 77 16.76 11.90 -5.70
CA ASN A 77 15.74 11.61 -6.70
C ASN A 77 14.77 10.52 -6.23
N LEU A 78 15.09 9.83 -5.13
CA LEU A 78 14.27 8.76 -4.55
C LEU A 78 13.27 9.30 -3.52
N TYR A 79 12.24 8.50 -3.23
CA TYR A 79 11.23 8.86 -2.24
C TYR A 79 11.71 8.48 -0.83
N TYR A 80 11.78 9.48 0.06
CA TYR A 80 12.04 9.21 1.47
C TYR A 80 10.82 8.61 2.14
N GLN A 81 11.08 7.73 3.11
CA GLN A 81 10.08 7.06 3.91
C GLN A 81 10.47 7.12 5.39
N PRO A 82 9.57 7.55 6.28
CA PRO A 82 9.73 7.37 7.71
C PRO A 82 9.38 5.92 8.09
N LEU A 83 10.17 5.30 8.97
CA LEU A 83 10.08 3.91 9.40
C LEU A 83 10.31 3.81 10.92
N ILE A 84 9.81 2.77 11.58
CA ILE A 84 10.21 2.45 12.96
C ILE A 84 11.05 1.18 12.94
N VAL A 85 12.28 1.29 13.43
CA VAL A 85 13.22 0.16 13.54
C VAL A 85 13.85 0.19 14.93
N ASP A 86 13.78 -0.91 15.67
CA ASP A 86 14.33 -1.06 17.02
C ASP A 86 13.99 0.11 17.95
N GLU A 87 12.71 0.53 17.99
CA GLU A 87 12.21 1.68 18.76
C GLU A 87 12.75 3.06 18.34
N HIS A 88 13.41 3.16 17.20
CA HIS A 88 13.89 4.41 16.61
C HIS A 88 13.04 4.81 15.40
N LEU A 89 12.85 6.11 15.20
CA LEU A 89 12.28 6.64 13.97
C LEU A 89 13.40 6.87 12.96
N ILE A 90 13.40 6.07 11.91
CA ILE A 90 14.34 6.11 10.80
C ILE A 90 13.70 6.81 9.60
N ILE A 91 14.47 7.60 8.86
CA ILE A 91 14.03 8.25 7.63
C ILE A 91 15.02 7.87 6.54
N THR A 92 14.55 7.19 5.51
CA THR A 92 15.44 6.66 4.47
C THR A 92 14.79 6.67 3.11
N ASP A 93 15.59 6.91 2.08
CA ASP A 93 15.23 6.73 0.68
C ASP A 93 16.00 5.57 0.03
N GLY A 94 16.70 4.76 0.85
CA GLY A 94 17.63 3.73 0.43
C GLY A 94 19.07 4.20 0.21
N ASN A 95 19.33 5.46 -0.12
CA ASN A 95 20.70 5.97 -0.29
C ASN A 95 21.20 6.69 0.97
N HIS A 96 20.31 7.43 1.60
CA HIS A 96 20.54 8.17 2.83
C HIS A 96 19.65 7.59 3.90
N THR A 97 20.24 7.20 5.03
CA THR A 97 19.47 6.77 6.20
C THR A 97 19.77 7.70 7.36
N LEU A 98 18.72 8.26 7.94
CA LEU A 98 18.76 9.19 9.05
C LEU A 98 17.95 8.62 10.22
N VAL A 99 18.33 8.96 11.43
CA VAL A 99 17.56 8.67 12.64
C VAL A 99 17.10 9.97 13.28
N LEU A 100 15.87 10.00 13.78
CA LEU A 100 15.38 11.11 14.59
C LEU A 100 15.72 10.84 16.07
N ILE A 101 16.63 11.65 16.63
CA ILE A 101 16.99 11.64 18.05
C ILE A 101 16.79 13.05 18.60
N ASN A 102 15.96 13.19 19.64
CA ASN A 102 15.67 14.48 20.28
C ASN A 102 15.29 15.58 19.27
N ASP A 103 14.38 15.27 18.35
CA ASP A 103 13.93 16.16 17.25
C ASP A 103 15.02 16.59 16.26
N GLN A 104 16.20 15.95 16.28
CA GLN A 104 17.28 16.18 15.33
C GLN A 104 17.47 14.98 14.41
N LEU A 105 17.65 15.26 13.11
CA LEU A 105 18.03 14.25 12.12
C LEU A 105 19.54 14.05 12.16
N LEU A 106 19.94 12.82 12.49
CA LEU A 106 21.34 12.42 12.51
C LEU A 106 21.58 11.32 11.46
N PRO A 107 22.73 11.30 10.77
CA PRO A 107 23.11 10.18 9.92
C PRO A 107 23.07 8.87 10.71
N TYR A 108 22.45 7.84 10.14
CA TYR A 108 22.32 6.54 10.76
C TYR A 108 23.09 5.50 9.97
N ASN A 109 24.38 5.39 10.30
CA ASN A 109 25.35 4.60 9.55
C ASN A 109 25.20 3.08 9.74
N GLN A 110 24.25 2.60 10.56
CA GLN A 110 23.99 1.15 10.66
C GLN A 110 23.18 0.62 9.48
N PHE A 111 22.48 1.49 8.74
CA PHE A 111 21.73 1.13 7.53
C PHE A 111 22.32 1.86 6.33
N THR A 112 23.40 1.32 5.78
CA THR A 112 23.82 1.67 4.43
C THR A 112 23.08 0.76 3.44
N GLU A 113 22.26 1.43 2.61
CA GLU A 113 21.77 0.99 1.30
C GLU A 113 20.39 0.28 1.15
N GLY A 114 19.73 0.63 0.03
CA GLY A 114 18.47 0.19 -0.58
C GLY A 114 17.32 -0.23 0.33
N VAL A 115 16.28 0.59 0.48
CA VAL A 115 15.03 0.18 1.17
C VAL A 115 13.91 -0.10 0.19
N ILE A 116 13.38 -1.32 0.24
CA ILE A 116 12.17 -1.72 -0.46
C ILE A 116 11.09 -1.96 0.59
N GLN A 117 9.95 -1.28 0.46
CA GLN A 117 8.88 -1.25 1.46
C GLN A 117 7.63 -1.96 0.95
N PHE A 118 7.06 -2.83 1.79
CA PHE A 118 5.66 -3.24 1.70
C PHE A 118 4.95 -2.97 3.04
N LEU A 119 4.06 -1.97 3.08
CA LEU A 119 3.39 -1.52 4.31
C LEU A 119 4.41 -1.16 5.41
N ASP A 120 4.42 -1.88 6.53
CA ASP A 120 5.37 -1.75 7.65
C ASP A 120 6.57 -2.69 7.56
N MET A 121 6.71 -3.46 6.48
CA MET A 121 7.85 -4.36 6.29
C MET A 121 8.87 -3.78 5.30
N PHE A 122 10.14 -3.97 5.66
CA PHE A 122 11.27 -3.37 4.97
C PHE A 122 12.29 -4.42 4.59
N VAL A 123 12.84 -4.25 3.40
CA VAL A 123 13.95 -5.04 2.88
C VAL A 123 15.09 -4.08 2.63
N PHE A 124 16.26 -4.48 3.07
CA PHE A 124 17.50 -3.71 3.05
C PHE A 124 18.49 -4.41 2.14
N TYR A 125 19.29 -3.63 1.41
CA TYR A 125 20.39 -4.13 0.61
C TYR A 125 21.68 -3.49 1.10
N ASN A 126 22.64 -4.26 1.62
CA ASN A 126 23.87 -3.67 2.15
C ASN A 126 25.04 -3.73 1.17
N GLU A 127 26.12 -3.02 1.54
CA GLU A 127 27.41 -2.97 0.85
C GLU A 127 28.10 -4.34 0.64
N LYS A 128 27.60 -5.41 1.27
CA LYS A 128 28.09 -6.79 1.08
C LYS A 128 27.25 -7.57 0.07
N ASP A 129 26.45 -6.87 -0.73
CA ASP A 129 25.51 -7.43 -1.67
C ASP A 129 24.50 -8.39 -1.00
N GLN A 130 24.12 -8.11 0.26
CA GLN A 130 23.13 -8.90 0.98
C GLN A 130 21.78 -8.19 0.98
N LEU A 131 20.76 -8.90 0.49
CA LEU A 131 19.36 -8.53 0.66
C LEU A 131 18.81 -9.18 1.93
N TYR A 132 18.24 -8.41 2.83
CA TYR A 132 17.73 -8.92 4.11
C TYR A 132 16.52 -8.14 4.61
N LEU A 133 15.74 -8.76 5.48
CA LEU A 133 14.66 -8.10 6.21
C LEU A 133 14.82 -8.32 7.72
N TYR A 134 14.12 -7.53 8.53
CA TYR A 134 13.97 -7.80 9.95
C TYR A 134 12.61 -8.45 10.20
N LYS A 135 12.64 -9.66 10.76
CA LYS A 135 11.44 -10.40 11.19
C LYS A 135 11.57 -10.74 12.67
N ASP A 136 10.56 -10.38 13.46
CA ASP A 136 10.56 -10.59 14.91
C ASP A 136 11.84 -10.06 15.59
N ASN A 137 12.27 -8.86 15.18
CA ASN A 137 13.52 -8.19 15.60
C ASN A 137 14.79 -9.01 15.30
N LYS A 138 14.75 -9.93 14.34
CA LYS A 138 15.91 -10.69 13.87
C LYS A 138 16.18 -10.42 12.40
N LYS A 139 17.45 -10.22 12.06
CA LYS A 139 17.91 -10.11 10.68
C LYS A 139 17.76 -11.47 9.98
N VAL A 140 17.02 -11.50 8.87
CA VAL A 140 16.86 -12.64 7.98
C VAL A 140 17.48 -12.30 6.64
N ILE A 141 18.57 -12.99 6.28
CA ILE A 141 19.20 -12.83 4.97
C ILE A 141 18.36 -13.59 3.95
N LEU A 142 17.91 -12.88 2.92
CA LEU A 142 17.11 -13.42 1.82
C LEU A 142 18.00 -13.88 0.68
N TYR A 143 18.99 -13.06 0.33
CA TYR A 143 19.88 -13.32 -0.79
C TYR A 143 21.27 -12.71 -0.54
N GLU A 144 22.30 -13.37 -1.07
CA GLU A 144 23.68 -12.89 -1.11
C GLU A 144 24.18 -12.97 -2.55
N GLY A 145 24.61 -11.84 -3.11
CA GLY A 145 25.15 -11.75 -4.45
C GLY A 145 24.67 -10.51 -5.22
N GLN A 146 25.22 -10.33 -6.42
CA GLN A 146 24.93 -9.16 -7.23
C GLN A 146 23.48 -9.18 -7.76
N ILE A 147 22.73 -8.13 -7.44
CA ILE A 147 21.36 -7.93 -7.94
C ILE A 147 21.39 -6.96 -9.13
N LEU A 148 20.80 -7.37 -10.25
CA LEU A 148 20.63 -6.50 -11.43
C LEU A 148 19.39 -5.61 -11.28
N GLU A 149 18.30 -6.17 -10.78
CA GLU A 149 17.05 -5.46 -10.57
C GLU A 149 16.36 -5.99 -9.31
N CYS A 150 15.76 -5.10 -8.52
CA CYS A 150 14.93 -5.48 -7.39
C CYS A 150 13.61 -4.71 -7.39
N LYS A 151 12.51 -5.43 -7.22
CA LYS A 151 11.14 -4.91 -7.26
C LYS A 151 10.32 -5.39 -6.09
N ASN A 152 9.35 -4.58 -5.69
CA ASN A 152 8.26 -4.98 -4.80
C ASN A 152 7.00 -5.24 -5.60
N ARG A 153 6.31 -6.35 -5.31
CA ARG A 153 4.94 -6.55 -5.80
C ARG A 153 4.10 -7.27 -4.75
N ASP A 154 3.08 -6.58 -4.24
CA ASP A 154 2.05 -7.15 -3.37
C ASP A 154 2.57 -7.97 -2.18
N GLY A 155 3.69 -7.57 -1.56
CA GLY A 155 4.26 -8.31 -0.42
C GLY A 155 5.18 -9.44 -0.85
N LEU A 156 5.62 -9.42 -2.10
CA LEU A 156 6.75 -10.17 -2.63
C LEU A 156 7.90 -9.24 -3.03
N ILE A 157 9.11 -9.76 -2.87
CA ILE A 157 10.39 -9.16 -3.27
C ILE A 157 10.85 -9.95 -4.47
N ILE A 158 11.04 -9.28 -5.59
CA ILE A 158 11.43 -9.93 -6.83
C ILE A 158 12.81 -9.42 -7.18
N ILE A 159 13.77 -10.33 -7.26
CA ILE A 159 15.16 -10.01 -7.60
C ILE A 159 15.50 -10.65 -8.93
N VAL A 160 16.14 -9.89 -9.81
CA VAL A 160 16.72 -10.37 -11.06
C VAL A 160 18.22 -10.36 -10.87
N THR A 161 18.84 -11.51 -11.11
CA THR A 161 20.29 -11.71 -11.08
C THR A 161 20.77 -12.02 -12.49
N GLN A 162 22.08 -12.17 -12.69
CA GLN A 162 22.62 -12.61 -13.99
C GLN A 162 22.17 -14.04 -14.36
N GLU A 163 21.91 -14.88 -13.35
CA GLU A 163 21.63 -16.31 -13.55
C GLU A 163 20.13 -16.62 -13.62
N ASN A 164 19.31 -15.92 -12.82
CA ASN A 164 17.87 -16.15 -12.74
C ASN A 164 17.10 -15.03 -12.02
N THR A 165 15.76 -15.14 -12.07
CA THR A 165 14.82 -14.39 -11.24
C THR A 165 14.50 -15.19 -9.99
N LYS A 166 14.65 -14.59 -8.80
CA LYS A 166 14.21 -15.17 -7.52
C LYS A 166 13.15 -14.30 -6.87
N ILE A 167 12.26 -14.94 -6.12
CA ILE A 167 11.15 -14.25 -5.47
C ILE A 167 11.08 -14.66 -4.01
N TYR A 168 11.03 -13.68 -3.12
CA TYR A 168 10.92 -13.90 -1.67
C TYR A 168 9.65 -13.26 -1.15
N SER A 169 9.01 -13.90 -0.17
CA SER A 169 7.88 -13.31 0.53
C SER A 169 8.35 -12.44 1.69
N TYR A 170 7.73 -11.27 1.86
CA TYR A 170 8.01 -10.39 2.99
C TYR A 170 7.65 -11.04 4.34
N PHE A 171 6.65 -11.93 4.37
CA PHE A 171 6.06 -12.45 5.61
C PHE A 171 6.88 -13.56 6.26
N ASP A 172 7.41 -14.46 5.44
CA ASP A 172 8.18 -15.61 5.89
C ASP A 172 9.66 -15.51 5.52
N GLY A 173 10.04 -14.58 4.63
CA GLY A 173 11.40 -14.48 4.11
C GLY A 173 11.78 -15.65 3.22
N CYS A 174 10.84 -16.53 2.91
CA CYS A 174 11.10 -17.75 2.15
C CYS A 174 11.07 -17.45 0.65
N GLU A 175 11.97 -18.10 -0.09
CA GLU A 175 11.94 -18.13 -1.54
C GLU A 175 10.65 -18.84 -2.01
N LYS A 176 9.99 -18.28 -3.02
CA LYS A 176 8.77 -18.80 -3.62
C LYS A 176 9.10 -19.46 -4.94
N LYS A 177 8.73 -20.73 -5.06
CA LYS A 177 8.88 -21.49 -6.28
C LYS A 177 7.93 -20.94 -7.35
N ILE A 178 8.51 -20.54 -8.46
CA ILE A 178 7.79 -20.05 -9.64
C ILE A 178 7.34 -21.25 -10.46
N LEU A 179 6.04 -21.34 -10.73
CA LEU A 179 5.42 -22.39 -11.57
C LEU A 179 5.26 -21.93 -13.02
N ASP A 180 5.01 -20.64 -13.23
CA ASP A 180 4.79 -20.04 -14.56
C ASP A 180 5.55 -18.72 -14.67
N LEU A 181 6.73 -18.78 -15.29
CA LEU A 181 7.63 -17.65 -15.46
C LEU A 181 7.09 -16.64 -16.48
N ASP A 182 6.42 -17.10 -17.54
CA ASP A 182 5.86 -16.24 -18.58
C ASP A 182 4.71 -15.40 -18.03
N LEU A 183 3.84 -16.01 -17.23
CA LEU A 183 2.77 -15.30 -16.54
C LEU A 183 3.35 -14.28 -15.56
N LEU A 184 4.35 -14.66 -14.76
CA LEU A 184 5.03 -13.75 -13.84
C LEU A 184 5.63 -12.53 -14.58
N HIS A 185 6.32 -12.77 -15.70
CA HIS A 185 6.97 -11.71 -16.48
C HIS A 185 5.95 -10.70 -17.02
N LYS A 186 4.75 -11.13 -17.43
CA LYS A 186 3.67 -10.20 -17.81
C LYS A 186 3.32 -9.22 -16.68
N TYR A 187 3.38 -9.66 -15.43
CA TYR A 187 3.07 -8.82 -14.26
C TYR A 187 4.23 -7.92 -13.82
N LEU A 188 5.48 -8.32 -14.11
CA LEU A 188 6.69 -7.56 -13.79
C LEU A 188 6.92 -6.30 -14.65
N VAL A 189 6.25 -6.22 -15.79
CA VAL A 189 6.32 -5.11 -16.75
C VAL A 189 5.19 -4.11 -16.55
N LEU A 190 4.20 -4.41 -15.70
CA LEU A 190 3.07 -3.51 -15.47
C LEU A 190 3.49 -2.26 -14.68
N GLU A 191 3.23 -1.10 -15.28
CA GLU A 191 3.45 0.21 -14.66
C GLU A 191 2.58 0.39 -13.40
N PRO A 192 3.02 1.15 -12.38
CA PRO A 192 2.28 1.37 -11.13
C PRO A 192 0.83 1.83 -11.33
N GLU A 193 0.58 2.63 -12.36
CA GLU A 193 -0.74 3.16 -12.71
C GLU A 193 -1.73 2.06 -13.15
N GLN A 194 -1.22 0.93 -13.65
CA GLN A 194 -2.03 -0.23 -14.07
C GLN A 194 -2.40 -1.14 -12.90
N THR A 195 -1.74 -0.98 -11.74
CA THR A 195 -2.02 -1.74 -10.52
C THR A 195 -2.99 -1.07 -9.56
N PHE A 196 -3.05 0.26 -9.57
CA PHE A 196 -3.88 0.99 -8.62
C PHE A 196 -5.29 1.22 -9.19
N LEU A 197 -6.29 0.70 -8.47
CA LEU A 197 -7.69 1.17 -8.47
C LEU A 197 -8.54 0.92 -9.73
N THR A 198 -8.44 -0.25 -10.37
CA THR A 198 -9.47 -0.71 -11.32
C THR A 198 -9.85 -2.18 -11.08
N GLN A 199 -11.06 -2.59 -11.51
CA GLN A 199 -11.52 -4.00 -11.52
C GLN A 199 -10.49 -4.93 -12.20
N THR A 200 -9.79 -4.40 -13.20
CA THR A 200 -8.69 -5.04 -13.92
C THR A 200 -7.48 -5.26 -13.01
N GLY A 201 -7.08 -4.29 -12.18
CA GLY A 201 -5.98 -4.44 -11.21
C GLY A 201 -6.23 -5.54 -10.16
N SER A 202 -7.49 -5.74 -9.74
CA SER A 202 -7.84 -6.79 -8.77
C SER A 202 -7.89 -8.19 -9.38
N GLN A 203 -8.23 -8.33 -10.68
CA GLN A 203 -8.17 -9.60 -11.42
C GLN A 203 -6.73 -9.95 -11.83
N ILE A 204 -5.95 -8.95 -12.24
CA ILE A 204 -4.49 -9.01 -12.49
C ILE A 204 -3.75 -9.52 -11.24
N CYS A 205 -4.14 -9.07 -10.04
CA CYS A 205 -3.56 -9.58 -8.80
C CYS A 205 -3.88 -11.06 -8.54
N ASP A 206 -5.04 -11.56 -9.00
CA ASP A 206 -5.49 -12.92 -8.68
C ASP A 206 -4.77 -13.97 -9.54
N GLU A 207 -4.57 -13.68 -10.83
CA GLU A 207 -3.75 -14.50 -11.74
C GLU A 207 -2.26 -14.43 -11.41
N PHE A 208 -1.75 -13.30 -10.92
CA PHE A 208 -0.36 -13.22 -10.47
C PHE A 208 -0.02 -14.29 -9.43
N PHE A 209 -0.93 -14.57 -8.49
CA PHE A 209 -0.67 -15.60 -7.48
C PHE A 209 -0.74 -17.04 -8.03
N THR A 210 -1.28 -17.28 -9.22
CA THR A 210 -1.24 -18.63 -9.81
C THR A 210 0.13 -18.98 -10.37
N SER A 211 1.03 -17.99 -10.54
CA SER A 211 2.43 -18.20 -10.92
C SER A 211 3.29 -18.86 -9.84
N PHE A 212 2.77 -19.12 -8.63
CA PHE A 212 3.56 -19.63 -7.50
C PHE A 212 2.99 -20.89 -6.87
N GLU A 213 3.88 -21.73 -6.35
CA GLU A 213 3.51 -22.79 -5.43
C GLU A 213 2.92 -22.19 -4.13
N ASN A 214 1.78 -22.71 -3.68
CA ASN A 214 1.00 -22.18 -2.55
C ASN A 214 0.53 -20.70 -2.71
N GLY A 215 0.42 -20.20 -3.94
CA GLY A 215 0.06 -18.80 -4.17
C GLY A 215 -1.29 -18.35 -3.59
N SER A 216 -2.27 -19.27 -3.49
CA SER A 216 -3.56 -18.98 -2.83
C SER A 216 -3.40 -18.67 -1.34
N GLU A 217 -2.54 -19.41 -0.64
CA GLU A 217 -2.23 -19.16 0.78
C GLU A 217 -1.50 -17.84 0.95
N LEU A 218 -0.49 -17.59 0.12
CA LEU A 218 0.27 -16.34 0.12
C LEU A 218 -0.64 -15.12 -0.09
N LYS A 219 -1.54 -15.19 -1.07
CA LYS A 219 -2.56 -14.17 -1.33
C LYS A 219 -3.43 -13.89 -0.11
N GLN A 220 -3.84 -14.94 0.61
CA GLN A 220 -4.63 -14.80 1.83
C GLN A 220 -3.83 -14.11 2.95
N GLN A 221 -2.58 -14.52 3.17
CA GLN A 221 -1.69 -13.89 4.15
C GLN A 221 -1.49 -12.40 3.87
N ILE A 222 -1.24 -12.03 2.61
CA ILE A 222 -1.10 -10.63 2.16
C ILE A 222 -2.37 -9.83 2.47
N ARG A 223 -3.55 -10.37 2.13
CA ARG A 223 -4.83 -9.70 2.38
C ARG A 223 -5.09 -9.52 3.87
N GLN A 224 -4.79 -10.54 4.68
CA GLN A 224 -4.92 -10.47 6.14
C GLN A 224 -4.00 -9.42 6.74
N HIS A 225 -2.73 -9.37 6.31
CA HIS A 225 -1.80 -8.36 6.80
C HIS A 225 -2.19 -6.94 6.37
N LYS A 226 -2.59 -6.74 5.11
CA LYS A 226 -3.14 -5.46 4.65
C LYS A 226 -4.32 -5.02 5.50
N ALA A 227 -5.25 -5.93 5.81
CA ALA A 227 -6.41 -5.64 6.65
C ALA A 227 -5.99 -5.26 8.09
N TYR A 228 -5.11 -6.06 8.70
CA TYR A 228 -4.60 -5.84 10.05
C TYR A 228 -3.81 -4.53 10.19
N PHE A 229 -2.87 -4.28 9.27
CA PHE A 229 -2.08 -3.06 9.24
C PHE A 229 -2.99 -1.84 9.11
N ASN A 230 -3.96 -1.88 8.18
CA ASN A 230 -4.95 -0.81 8.03
C ASN A 230 -5.77 -0.60 9.30
N GLU A 231 -6.21 -1.66 9.96
CA GLU A 231 -6.98 -1.55 11.20
C GLU A 231 -6.17 -0.91 12.34
N LYS A 232 -4.95 -1.39 12.59
CA LYS A 232 -4.06 -0.82 13.61
C LYS A 232 -3.65 0.61 13.31
N TYR A 233 -3.27 0.90 12.07
CA TYR A 233 -2.88 2.23 11.63
C TYR A 233 -4.06 3.21 11.74
N GLN A 234 -5.28 2.78 11.37
CA GLN A 234 -6.50 3.57 11.53
C GLN A 234 -6.85 3.83 13.00
N GLU A 235 -6.66 2.86 13.90
CA GLU A 235 -6.89 3.07 15.33
C GLU A 235 -5.92 4.12 15.90
N LEU A 236 -4.62 4.02 15.58
CA LEU A 236 -3.61 5.00 16.00
C LEU A 236 -3.93 6.40 15.46
N ILE A 237 -4.26 6.50 14.17
CA ILE A 237 -4.73 7.75 13.55
C ILE A 237 -5.97 8.29 14.26
N TYR A 238 -6.95 7.44 14.56
CA TYR A 238 -8.18 7.85 15.22
C TYR A 238 -7.92 8.39 16.62
N GLN A 239 -7.09 7.72 17.42
CA GLN A 239 -6.71 8.18 18.77
C GLN A 239 -6.01 9.53 18.70
N LEU A 240 -5.11 9.71 17.73
CA LEU A 240 -4.43 10.97 17.50
C LEU A 240 -5.39 12.06 17.06
N ILE A 241 -6.27 11.80 16.10
CA ILE A 241 -7.25 12.78 15.65
C ILE A 241 -8.10 13.27 16.84
N LYS A 242 -8.49 12.37 17.75
CA LYS A 242 -9.21 12.69 18.98
C LYS A 242 -8.44 13.58 19.95
N GLN A 243 -7.11 13.40 20.03
CA GLN A 243 -6.23 14.17 20.91
C GLN A 243 -5.77 15.50 20.29
N LEU A 244 -5.57 15.52 18.96
CA LEU A 244 -4.98 16.61 18.19
C LEU A 244 -6.00 17.66 17.74
N PHE A 245 -7.22 17.22 17.45
CA PHE A 245 -8.28 18.10 16.96
C PHE A 245 -9.34 18.23 18.05
N HIS A 246 -9.81 19.46 18.28
CA HIS A 246 -10.98 19.72 19.13
C HIS A 246 -12.23 19.12 18.47
N ILE A 247 -12.41 17.81 18.63
CA ILE A 247 -13.64 17.12 18.27
C ILE A 247 -14.68 17.50 19.33
N THR A 248 -15.41 18.57 19.04
CA THR A 248 -16.52 19.05 19.88
C THR A 248 -17.61 17.98 20.01
N GLN A 249 -18.46 18.11 21.03
CA GLN A 249 -19.69 17.33 21.17
C GLN A 249 -20.57 17.42 19.92
N ASN A 250 -20.60 18.55 19.20
CA ASN A 250 -21.30 18.67 17.91
C ASN A 250 -20.65 17.81 16.81
N HIS A 251 -19.33 17.71 16.74
CA HIS A 251 -18.66 16.79 15.80
C HIS A 251 -18.99 15.33 16.14
N LEU A 252 -18.99 14.95 17.42
CA LEU A 252 -19.43 13.62 17.87
C LEU A 252 -20.92 13.38 17.61
N GLN A 253 -21.77 14.40 17.76
CA GLN A 253 -23.19 14.32 17.45
C GLN A 253 -23.43 14.25 15.95
N LEU A 254 -22.67 14.93 15.08
CA LEU A 254 -22.72 14.74 13.62
C LEU A 254 -22.26 13.34 13.22
N LEU A 255 -21.20 12.81 13.86
CA LEU A 255 -20.79 11.42 13.71
C LEU A 255 -21.92 10.47 14.14
N ASN A 256 -22.63 10.76 15.23
CA ASN A 256 -23.74 9.93 15.72
C ASN A 256 -25.09 10.17 15.01
N LEU A 257 -25.32 11.33 14.40
CA LEU A 257 -26.53 11.66 13.63
C LEU A 257 -26.47 11.01 12.25
N ASN A 258 -25.28 10.85 11.67
CA ASN A 258 -25.05 9.97 10.52
C ASN A 258 -25.09 8.47 10.87
N LEU A 259 -25.25 8.11 12.15
CA LEU A 259 -25.62 6.77 12.62
C LEU A 259 -27.14 6.65 12.86
N SER A 260 -27.94 7.67 12.52
CA SER A 260 -29.38 7.45 12.35
C SER A 260 -29.52 6.33 11.33
N PRO A 261 -30.35 5.30 11.56
CA PRO A 261 -30.65 4.32 10.56
C PRO A 261 -31.44 5.05 9.46
N THR A 262 -30.75 5.71 8.54
CA THR A 262 -31.24 5.79 7.17
C THR A 262 -31.18 4.35 6.69
N SER A 263 -32.28 3.65 6.95
CA SER A 263 -32.76 2.47 6.24
C SER A 263 -31.77 1.98 5.17
N ASN A 264 -31.23 0.78 5.42
CA ASN A 264 -30.52 -0.07 4.47
C ASN A 264 -31.30 -0.31 3.16
N SER A 265 -31.48 0.72 2.32
CA SER A 265 -31.99 0.56 0.96
C SER A 265 -30.98 1.05 -0.07
N ARG A 266 -30.32 2.20 0.11
CA ARG A 266 -29.50 2.75 -0.99
C ARG A 266 -28.17 2.04 -1.30
N SER A 267 -27.51 1.40 -0.33
CA SER A 267 -26.31 0.59 -0.64
C SER A 267 -26.71 -0.73 -1.30
N ASN A 268 -27.79 -1.36 -0.82
CA ASN A 268 -28.28 -2.59 -1.42
C ASN A 268 -28.86 -2.35 -2.81
N ASP A 269 -29.55 -1.24 -3.04
CA ASP A 269 -30.07 -0.86 -4.36
C ASP A 269 -28.93 -0.57 -5.35
N TYR A 270 -27.86 0.13 -4.94
CA TYR A 270 -26.69 0.37 -5.79
C TYR A 270 -25.92 -0.92 -6.12
N TYR A 271 -25.75 -1.81 -5.14
CA TYR A 271 -25.10 -3.10 -5.37
C TYR A 271 -26.01 -4.07 -6.14
N GLN A 272 -27.33 -4.09 -5.91
CA GLN A 272 -28.30 -4.88 -6.69
C GLN A 272 -28.44 -4.38 -8.12
N GLU A 273 -28.48 -3.07 -8.36
CA GLU A 273 -28.52 -2.50 -9.69
C GLU A 273 -27.23 -2.85 -10.46
N LYS A 274 -26.07 -2.81 -9.81
CA LYS A 274 -24.81 -3.31 -10.39
C LYS A 274 -24.80 -4.83 -10.59
N ILE A 275 -25.37 -5.62 -9.68
CA ILE A 275 -25.45 -7.08 -9.84
C ILE A 275 -26.37 -7.41 -11.03
N CYS A 276 -27.54 -6.78 -11.15
CA CYS A 276 -28.44 -6.97 -12.28
C CYS A 276 -27.81 -6.53 -13.61
N ASP A 277 -27.06 -5.41 -13.62
CA ASP A 277 -26.36 -4.96 -14.84
C ASP A 277 -25.22 -5.92 -15.23
N LEU A 278 -24.52 -6.50 -14.25
CA LEU A 278 -23.49 -7.53 -14.47
C LEU A 278 -24.08 -8.88 -14.92
N GLU A 279 -25.20 -9.31 -14.33
CA GLU A 279 -25.93 -10.52 -14.75
C GLU A 279 -26.49 -10.36 -16.17
N GLY A 280 -26.99 -9.18 -16.51
CA GLY A 280 -27.43 -8.84 -17.88
C GLY A 280 -26.29 -8.90 -18.89
N LYS A 281 -25.13 -8.32 -18.56
CA LYS A 281 -23.92 -8.40 -19.40
C LYS A 281 -23.41 -9.83 -19.53
N LEU A 282 -23.38 -10.60 -18.44
CA LEU A 282 -22.95 -11.99 -18.45
C LEU A 282 -23.86 -12.84 -19.35
N LYS A 283 -25.18 -12.68 -19.24
CA LYS A 283 -26.15 -13.38 -20.09
C LYS A 283 -25.95 -13.03 -21.57
N PHE A 284 -25.74 -11.76 -21.89
CA PHE A 284 -25.44 -11.32 -23.25
C PHE A 284 -24.17 -11.99 -23.81
N TYR A 285 -23.10 -12.09 -23.01
CA TYR A 285 -21.88 -12.76 -23.45
C TYR A 285 -22.05 -14.27 -23.63
N ILE A 286 -22.78 -14.94 -22.75
CA ILE A 286 -23.11 -16.37 -22.90
C ILE A 286 -23.88 -16.60 -24.20
N GLU A 287 -24.93 -15.83 -24.46
CA GLU A 287 -25.72 -15.94 -25.70
C GLU A 287 -24.85 -15.69 -26.95
N LYS A 288 -23.95 -14.72 -26.89
CA LYS A 288 -23.03 -14.41 -28.00
C LYS A 288 -22.02 -15.55 -28.23
N THR A 289 -21.49 -16.15 -27.16
CA THR A 289 -20.58 -17.29 -27.24
C THR A 289 -21.28 -18.51 -27.82
N THR A 290 -22.49 -18.86 -27.35
CA THR A 290 -23.27 -19.96 -27.91
C THR A 290 -23.60 -19.74 -29.39
N SER A 291 -23.93 -18.51 -29.79
CA SER A 291 -24.15 -18.18 -31.21
C SER A 291 -22.88 -18.34 -32.05
N LEU A 292 -21.71 -17.99 -31.50
CA LEU A 292 -20.43 -18.17 -32.16
C LEU A 292 -20.07 -19.66 -32.28
N GLU A 293 -20.26 -20.44 -31.23
CA GLU A 293 -20.04 -21.89 -31.23
C GLU A 293 -20.90 -22.57 -32.31
N GLN A 294 -22.19 -22.23 -32.41
CA GLN A 294 -23.06 -22.73 -33.46
C GLN A 294 -22.62 -22.32 -34.88
N LYS A 295 -22.08 -21.10 -35.04
CA LYS A 295 -21.54 -20.65 -36.32
C LYS A 295 -20.27 -21.40 -36.69
N VAL A 296 -19.38 -21.64 -35.71
CA VAL A 296 -18.16 -22.42 -35.90
C VAL A 296 -18.53 -23.86 -36.27
N GLU A 297 -19.44 -24.49 -35.55
CA GLU A 297 -19.90 -25.85 -35.84
C GLU A 297 -20.49 -25.96 -37.25
N LYS A 298 -21.28 -24.97 -37.68
CA LYS A 298 -21.82 -24.92 -39.06
C LYS A 298 -20.72 -24.79 -40.11
N ILE A 299 -19.70 -23.97 -39.87
CA ILE A 299 -18.55 -23.84 -40.76
C ILE A 299 -17.76 -25.15 -40.80
N GLU A 300 -17.54 -25.80 -39.66
CA GLU A 300 -16.87 -27.09 -39.59
C GLU A 300 -17.63 -28.18 -40.34
N GLN A 301 -18.97 -28.19 -40.26
CA GLN A 301 -19.82 -29.11 -41.03
C GLN A 301 -19.70 -28.83 -42.53
N MET A 302 -19.72 -27.56 -42.96
CA MET A 302 -19.54 -27.16 -44.35
C MET A 302 -18.16 -27.52 -44.91
N LEU A 303 -17.12 -27.53 -44.08
CA LEU A 303 -15.77 -27.93 -44.47
C LEU A 303 -15.59 -29.45 -44.56
N ARG A 304 -16.49 -30.23 -43.94
CA ARG A 304 -16.50 -31.70 -43.95
C ARG A 304 -17.41 -32.30 -45.04
N SER A 305 -18.31 -31.50 -45.60
CA SER A 305 -19.20 -31.84 -46.72
C SER A 305 -18.60 -31.44 -48.06
#